data_AF-A0A9D8F677-F1
#
_entry.id   AF-A0A9D8F677-F1
#
_cell.length_a   1.000
_cell.length_b   1.000
_cell.length_c   1.000
_cell.angle_alpha   90.00
_cell.angle_beta   90.00
_cell.angle_gamma   90.00
#
_symmetry.space_group_name_H-M   'P 1'
#
loop_
_entity.id
_entity.type
_entity.pdbx_description
1 polymer ?
#
loop_
_entity_poly.entity_id
_entity_poly.type
_entity_poly.pdbx_seq_one_letter_code
_entity_poly.pdbx_strand_id
1 'polypeptide(L)'
;MRSLALLVLLAGLALPASAQDTPTDASRQKQAEPQIDATKLGVSLSKIQRGLFIASERDKQHPDGMRLEFNVLVYGTAPKIEVLKGIDLFNGAVPGTAPTHGQMLEFWTPPIYRTPGMPISTLAFWAAQHLWQKSKKARCEEEIADYRALVMQGVNVAAPRCTQ
;
A
#
# COMPACT_ATOMS: atom_id res chain seq x y z
N MET A 1 32.14 -63.34 5.29
CA MET A 1 32.09 -61.87 5.14
C MET A 1 32.45 -61.15 6.45
N ARG A 2 33.67 -61.38 6.96
CA ARG A 2 34.24 -60.68 8.13
C ARG A 2 35.74 -60.37 7.98
N SER A 3 36.37 -60.86 6.91
CA SER A 3 37.80 -60.71 6.61
C SER A 3 38.15 -59.49 5.75
N LEU A 4 37.17 -58.80 5.16
CA LEU A 4 37.39 -57.58 4.36
C LEU A 4 37.42 -56.29 5.21
N ALA A 5 36.88 -56.31 6.43
CA ALA A 5 36.83 -55.13 7.30
C ALA A 5 38.15 -54.84 8.04
N LEU A 6 39.04 -55.83 8.14
CA LEU A 6 40.32 -55.70 8.88
C LEU A 6 41.44 -55.08 8.04
N LEU A 7 41.31 -55.09 6.71
CA LEU A 7 42.34 -54.59 5.79
C LEU A 7 42.23 -53.08 5.52
N VAL A 8 41.06 -52.48 5.81
CA VAL A 8 40.86 -51.02 5.70
C VAL A 8 41.32 -50.29 6.97
N LEU A 9 41.36 -50.97 8.12
CA LEU A 9 41.76 -50.36 9.40
C LEU A 9 43.28 -50.26 9.59
N LEU A 10 44.07 -50.99 8.79
CA LEU A 10 45.55 -51.01 8.85
C LEU A 10 46.23 -50.00 7.93
N ALA A 11 45.48 -49.30 7.07
CA ALA A 11 46.03 -48.28 6.16
C ALA A 11 46.07 -46.86 6.77
N GLY A 12 45.61 -46.68 8.01
CA GLY A 12 45.48 -45.36 8.67
C GLY A 12 46.64 -44.92 9.57
N LEU A 13 47.74 -45.68 9.67
CA LEU A 13 48.75 -45.50 10.73
C LEU A 13 50.20 -45.26 10.26
N ALA A 14 50.40 -44.71 9.05
CA ALA A 14 51.73 -44.30 8.61
C ALA A 14 51.70 -42.91 7.97
N LEU A 15 51.86 -41.87 8.81
CA LEU A 15 52.47 -40.63 8.36
C LEU A 15 53.96 -40.88 8.09
N PRO A 16 54.51 -40.27 7.04
CA PRO A 16 55.75 -39.54 7.24
C PRO A 16 55.58 -38.07 6.85
N ALA A 17 56.05 -37.23 7.77
CA ALA A 17 56.39 -35.85 7.53
C ALA A 17 57.38 -35.73 6.35
N SER A 18 56.98 -34.96 5.35
CA SER A 18 57.88 -34.40 4.35
C SER A 18 57.76 -32.88 4.44
N ALA A 19 58.69 -32.29 5.19
CA ALA A 19 59.06 -30.89 5.04
C ALA A 19 59.90 -30.76 3.78
N GLN A 20 59.42 -30.00 2.79
CA GLN A 20 60.21 -29.52 1.67
C GLN A 20 59.71 -28.13 1.27
N ASP A 21 60.52 -27.12 1.59
CA ASP A 21 60.48 -25.79 1.02
C ASP A 21 60.65 -25.87 -0.50
N THR A 22 59.73 -25.29 -1.26
CA THR A 22 60.01 -24.35 -2.36
C THR A 22 58.72 -23.75 -2.90
N PRO A 23 58.76 -22.49 -3.37
CA PRO A 23 57.58 -21.65 -3.55
C PRO A 23 56.93 -21.89 -4.90
N THR A 24 55.62 -21.65 -5.03
CA THR A 24 54.96 -20.89 -6.13
C THR A 24 53.43 -21.08 -6.04
N ASP A 25 52.76 -19.94 -5.86
CA ASP A 25 51.39 -19.56 -6.23
C ASP A 25 50.17 -20.49 -6.07
N ALA A 26 49.20 -19.90 -5.38
CA ALA A 26 47.80 -19.83 -5.74
C ALA A 26 47.02 -21.17 -5.80
N SER A 27 46.25 -21.44 -4.75
CA SER A 27 44.81 -21.15 -4.77
C SER A 27 44.08 -21.97 -3.70
N ARG A 28 43.01 -21.35 -3.17
CA ARG A 28 41.78 -22.02 -2.73
C ARG A 28 41.72 -22.45 -1.26
N GLN A 29 41.44 -21.47 -0.41
CA GLN A 29 40.34 -21.55 0.55
C GLN A 29 39.81 -20.13 0.76
N LYS A 30 38.76 -19.75 0.03
CA LYS A 30 37.98 -18.55 0.33
C LYS A 30 36.55 -19.01 0.58
N GLN A 31 36.10 -18.78 1.80
CA GLN A 31 34.71 -18.91 2.25
C GLN A 31 33.74 -18.42 1.17
N ALA A 32 32.67 -19.17 0.98
CA ALA A 32 31.53 -18.74 0.18
C ALA A 32 30.81 -17.59 0.89
N GLU A 33 31.22 -16.36 0.60
CA GLU A 33 30.42 -15.16 0.82
C GLU A 33 29.40 -15.02 -0.32
N PRO A 34 28.20 -14.48 -0.07
CA PRO A 34 27.26 -14.19 -1.15
C PRO A 34 27.93 -13.21 -2.11
N GLN A 35 28.04 -13.59 -3.38
CA GLN A 35 28.50 -12.69 -4.45
C GLN A 35 27.47 -11.57 -4.63
N ILE A 36 27.60 -10.51 -3.82
CA ILE A 36 26.88 -9.26 -4.02
C ILE A 36 27.48 -8.61 -5.25
N ASP A 37 26.70 -8.56 -6.32
CA ASP A 37 27.07 -7.90 -7.56
C ASP A 37 27.08 -6.37 -7.35
N ALA A 38 28.25 -5.84 -6.98
CA ALA A 38 28.48 -4.43 -6.68
C ALA A 38 28.14 -3.48 -7.85
N THR A 39 28.03 -4.00 -9.07
CA THR A 39 27.62 -3.20 -10.24
C THR A 39 26.16 -2.78 -10.16
N LYS A 40 25.30 -3.57 -9.49
CA LYS A 40 23.89 -3.24 -9.24
C LYS A 40 23.70 -2.17 -8.17
N LEU A 41 24.74 -1.89 -7.39
CA LEU A 41 24.75 -0.85 -6.35
C LEU A 41 25.22 0.51 -6.90
N GLY A 42 25.37 0.66 -8.22
CA GLY A 42 25.83 1.90 -8.85
C GLY A 42 27.33 2.14 -8.71
N VAL A 43 28.09 1.15 -8.22
CA VAL A 43 29.53 1.25 -8.00
C VAL A 43 30.29 0.56 -9.13
N SER A 44 31.13 1.29 -9.85
CA SER A 44 31.96 0.73 -10.92
C SER A 44 33.33 0.28 -10.37
N LEU A 45 33.51 -1.03 -10.19
CA LEU A 45 34.77 -1.62 -9.70
C LEU A 45 35.97 -1.30 -10.61
N SER A 46 35.75 -1.19 -11.92
CA SER A 46 36.78 -0.83 -12.90
C SER A 46 37.34 0.58 -12.69
N LYS A 47 36.50 1.55 -12.29
CA LYS A 47 36.98 2.91 -11.96
C LYS A 47 37.73 2.93 -10.63
N ILE A 48 37.29 2.13 -9.65
CA ILE A 48 37.97 2.01 -8.36
C ILE A 48 39.37 1.40 -8.56
N GLN A 49 39.46 0.29 -9.29
CA GLN A 49 40.74 -0.35 -9.60
C GLN A 49 41.67 0.58 -10.38
N ARG A 50 41.14 1.32 -11.36
CA ARG A 50 41.91 2.33 -12.11
C ARG A 50 42.37 3.49 -11.23
N GLY A 51 41.52 3.99 -10.35
CA GLY A 51 41.88 5.04 -9.39
C GLY A 51 42.95 4.59 -8.41
N LEU A 52 42.85 3.35 -7.91
CA LEU A 52 43.83 2.76 -7.01
C LEU A 52 45.19 2.56 -7.69
N PHE A 53 45.20 2.13 -8.96
CA PHE A 53 46.42 1.99 -9.74
C PHE A 53 47.12 3.33 -9.95
N ILE A 54 46.38 4.36 -10.39
CA ILE A 54 46.93 5.72 -10.61
C ILE A 54 47.44 6.33 -9.29
N ALA A 55 46.73 6.11 -8.18
CA ALA A 55 47.17 6.55 -6.86
C ALA A 55 48.47 5.85 -6.43
N SER A 56 48.60 4.54 -6.69
CA SER A 56 49.81 3.78 -6.37
C SER A 56 51.04 4.23 -7.18
N GLU A 57 50.85 4.70 -8.42
CA GLU A 57 51.94 5.25 -9.23
C GLU A 57 52.34 6.65 -8.76
N ARG A 58 51.37 7.45 -8.30
CA ARG A 58 51.62 8.79 -7.74
C ARG A 58 52.37 8.72 -6.40
N ASP A 59 52.11 7.70 -5.60
CA ASP A 59 52.78 7.45 -4.31
C ASP A 59 54.28 7.15 -4.49
N LYS A 60 54.66 6.42 -5.56
CA LYS A 60 56.06 6.19 -5.92
C LYS A 60 56.84 7.48 -6.22
N GLN A 61 56.15 8.57 -6.52
CA GLN A 61 56.74 9.87 -6.83
C GLN A 61 56.85 10.80 -5.62
N HIS A 62 56.28 10.46 -4.45
CA HIS A 62 56.38 11.26 -3.23
C HIS A 62 57.10 10.45 -2.13
N PRO A 63 58.29 10.85 -1.65
CA PRO A 63 59.12 10.05 -0.75
C PRO A 63 58.61 9.99 0.72
N ASP A 64 57.49 10.65 1.03
CA ASP A 64 56.91 10.69 2.38
C ASP A 64 55.72 9.71 2.46
N GLY A 65 56.04 8.42 2.29
CA GLY A 65 55.10 7.31 2.09
C GLY A 65 54.28 6.87 3.32
N MET A 66 53.77 7.81 4.12
CA MET A 66 53.05 7.49 5.38
C MET A 66 51.60 7.98 5.45
N ARG A 67 51.06 8.67 4.42
CA ARG A 67 49.65 9.11 4.45
C ARG A 67 48.93 8.73 3.16
N LEU A 68 48.45 7.50 3.13
CA LEU A 68 47.50 7.02 2.12
C LEU A 68 46.11 7.61 2.43
N GLU A 69 45.76 8.71 1.78
CA GLU A 69 44.40 9.26 1.84
C GLU A 69 43.61 8.84 0.58
N PHE A 70 42.66 7.91 0.75
CA PHE A 70 41.81 7.44 -0.34
C PHE A 70 40.45 8.12 -0.25
N ASN A 71 40.15 8.98 -1.23
CA ASN A 71 38.84 9.62 -1.35
C ASN A 71 37.97 8.83 -2.35
N VAL A 72 36.94 8.14 -1.86
CA VAL A 72 35.98 7.38 -2.69
C VAL A 72 34.68 8.18 -2.80
N LEU A 73 34.39 8.68 -4.00
CA LEU A 73 33.13 9.37 -4.30
C LEU A 73 32.05 8.33 -4.64
N VAL A 74 31.08 8.16 -3.74
CA VAL A 74 29.92 7.28 -3.95
C VAL A 74 28.74 8.12 -4.43
N TYR A 75 28.26 7.84 -5.65
CA TYR A 75 27.04 8.44 -6.19
C TYR A 75 25.90 7.45 -6.04
N GLY A 76 24.86 7.85 -5.31
CA GLY A 76 23.61 7.10 -5.19
C GLY A 76 22.48 7.78 -5.96
N THR A 77 21.57 7.00 -6.53
CA THR A 77 20.31 7.53 -7.06
C THR A 77 19.36 7.80 -5.88
N ALA A 78 18.87 9.03 -5.76
CA ALA A 78 17.88 9.35 -4.73
C ALA A 78 16.57 8.58 -5.01
N PRO A 79 15.97 7.92 -4.01
CA PRO A 79 14.68 7.29 -4.19
C PRO A 79 13.63 8.35 -4.52
N LYS A 80 12.71 8.03 -5.44
CA LYS A 80 11.60 8.92 -5.77
C LYS A 80 10.63 8.96 -4.59
N ILE A 81 10.53 10.13 -3.94
CA ILE A 81 9.56 10.37 -2.88
C ILE A 81 8.22 10.69 -3.52
N GLU A 82 7.31 9.72 -3.56
CA GLU A 82 5.95 9.92 -4.03
C GLU A 82 5.07 10.41 -2.87
N VAL A 83 5.11 11.72 -2.60
CA VAL A 83 4.39 12.36 -1.48
C VAL A 83 2.86 12.15 -1.55
N LEU A 84 2.35 11.89 -2.75
CA LEU A 84 0.91 11.77 -3.03
C LEU A 84 0.46 10.32 -3.21
N LYS A 85 1.31 9.33 -2.91
CA LYS A 85 0.95 7.92 -3.07
C LYS A 85 -0.13 7.54 -2.04
N GLY A 86 -1.32 7.22 -2.52
CA GLY A 86 -2.45 6.79 -1.69
C GLY A 86 -3.42 7.90 -1.27
N ILE A 87 -3.26 9.14 -1.78
CA ILE A 87 -4.23 10.22 -1.59
C ILE A 87 -5.06 10.35 -2.86
N ASP A 88 -6.39 10.26 -2.73
CA ASP A 88 -7.30 10.56 -3.81
C ASP A 88 -7.41 12.09 -3.97
N LEU A 89 -6.71 12.61 -4.97
CA LEU A 89 -6.68 14.04 -5.30
C LEU A 89 -7.91 14.51 -6.09
N PHE A 90 -8.72 13.58 -6.60
CA PHE A 90 -9.80 13.90 -7.53
C PHE A 90 -11.16 13.90 -6.86
N ASN A 91 -11.44 12.94 -5.95
CA ASN A 91 -12.76 12.82 -5.31
C ASN A 91 -12.73 12.95 -3.79
N GLY A 92 -11.55 13.09 -3.17
CA GLY A 92 -11.36 13.11 -1.73
C GLY A 92 -11.00 14.48 -1.16
N ALA A 93 -11.38 14.74 0.09
CA ALA A 93 -10.81 15.85 0.86
C ALA A 93 -9.33 15.56 1.10
N VAL A 94 -8.46 16.47 0.67
CA VAL A 94 -7.02 16.32 0.85
C VAL A 94 -6.68 16.54 2.33
N PRO A 95 -5.96 15.61 2.99
CA PRO A 95 -5.59 15.77 4.39
C PRO A 95 -4.72 17.02 4.58
N GLY A 96 -5.12 17.90 5.51
CA GLY A 96 -4.38 19.12 5.85
C GLY A 96 -4.76 20.36 5.03
N THR A 97 -5.73 20.29 4.12
CA THR A 97 -6.26 21.49 3.43
C THR A 97 -7.32 22.21 4.25
N ALA A 98 -7.73 23.39 3.78
CA ALA A 98 -8.80 24.16 4.38
C ALA A 98 -10.10 23.33 4.53
N PRO A 99 -10.90 23.59 5.58
CA PRO A 99 -12.16 22.90 5.80
C PRO A 99 -13.12 23.11 4.64
N THR A 100 -13.94 22.11 4.35
CA THR A 100 -15.03 22.26 3.38
C THR A 100 -16.08 23.23 3.92
N HIS A 101 -16.92 23.80 3.03
CA HIS A 101 -17.97 24.72 3.47
C HIS A 101 -18.91 24.10 4.51
N GLY A 102 -19.24 22.80 4.36
CA GLY A 102 -20.04 22.06 5.34
C GLY A 102 -19.34 21.94 6.70
N GLN A 103 -18.04 21.62 6.70
CA GLN A 103 -17.24 21.56 7.94
C GLN A 103 -17.11 22.93 8.60
N MET A 104 -17.00 24.00 7.81
CA MET A 104 -16.98 25.37 8.32
C MET A 104 -18.31 25.71 8.99
N LEU A 105 -19.44 25.40 8.36
CA LEU A 105 -20.75 25.63 8.96
C LEU A 105 -20.95 24.79 10.23
N GLU A 106 -20.49 23.54 10.27
CA GLU A 106 -20.53 22.72 11.46
C GLU A 106 -19.70 23.29 12.60
N PHE A 107 -18.49 23.78 12.32
CA PHE A 107 -17.63 24.37 13.35
C PHE A 107 -18.20 25.67 13.91
N TRP A 108 -18.74 26.53 13.04
CA TRP A 108 -19.22 27.86 13.42
C TRP A 108 -20.66 27.89 13.94
N THR A 109 -21.51 26.95 13.50
CA THR A 109 -22.94 26.96 13.82
C THR A 109 -23.23 25.99 14.95
N PRO A 110 -23.72 26.48 16.12
CA PRO A 110 -24.13 25.61 17.21
C PRO A 110 -25.23 24.64 16.75
N PRO A 111 -25.30 23.43 17.32
CA PRO A 111 -26.21 22.38 16.86
C PRO A 111 -27.69 22.79 16.87
N ILE A 112 -28.06 23.74 17.73
CA ILE A 112 -29.42 24.28 17.86
C ILE A 112 -29.83 25.11 16.62
N TYR A 113 -28.88 25.74 15.94
CA TYR A 113 -29.11 26.59 14.77
C TYR A 113 -28.74 25.91 13.45
N ARG A 114 -28.31 24.65 13.50
CA ARG A 114 -28.08 23.87 12.28
C ARG A 114 -29.43 23.53 11.70
N THR A 115 -29.66 23.89 10.44
CA THR A 115 -30.76 23.29 9.69
C THR A 115 -30.45 21.79 9.61
N PRO A 116 -31.30 20.91 10.15
CA PRO A 116 -31.10 19.48 9.92
C PRO A 116 -31.16 19.30 8.42
N GLY A 117 -30.03 18.96 7.80
CA GLY A 117 -30.02 18.59 6.39
C GLY A 117 -30.98 17.42 6.28
N MET A 118 -32.17 17.65 5.72
CA MET A 118 -33.17 16.59 5.58
C MET A 118 -32.52 15.51 4.73
N PRO A 119 -32.22 14.33 5.29
CA PRO A 119 -31.61 13.28 4.49
C PRO A 119 -32.56 12.95 3.34
N ILE A 120 -32.01 12.54 2.20
CA ILE A 120 -32.82 12.21 1.01
C ILE A 120 -33.87 11.12 1.36
N SER A 121 -33.57 10.26 2.33
CA SER A 121 -34.50 9.29 2.89
C SER A 121 -35.75 9.90 3.52
N THR A 122 -35.65 11.04 4.22
CA THR A 122 -36.83 11.71 4.80
C THR A 122 -37.70 12.36 3.74
N LEU A 123 -37.10 12.88 2.66
CA LEU A 123 -37.84 13.40 1.52
C LEU A 123 -38.56 12.28 0.77
N ALA A 124 -37.89 11.14 0.57
CA ALA A 124 -38.50 9.96 -0.04
C ALA A 124 -39.66 9.41 0.81
N PHE A 125 -39.48 9.33 2.13
CA PHE A 125 -40.55 8.90 3.04
C PHE A 125 -41.75 9.85 2.99
N TRP A 126 -41.52 11.17 3.05
CA TRP A 126 -42.57 12.18 2.93
C TRP A 126 -43.32 12.05 1.59
N ALA A 127 -42.60 11.89 0.48
CA ALA A 127 -43.19 11.72 -0.84
C ALA A 127 -44.03 10.45 -0.94
N ALA A 128 -43.53 9.32 -0.41
CA ALA A 128 -44.25 8.05 -0.37
C ALA A 128 -45.53 8.16 0.46
N GLN A 129 -45.47 8.77 1.65
CA GLN A 129 -46.63 9.02 2.49
C GLN A 129 -47.65 9.92 1.78
N HIS A 130 -47.19 10.97 1.10
CA HIS A 130 -48.06 11.88 0.38
C HIS A 130 -48.78 11.20 -0.80
N LEU A 131 -48.09 10.34 -1.55
CA LEU A 131 -48.70 9.54 -2.62
C LEU A 131 -49.71 8.53 -2.06
N TRP A 132 -49.40 7.89 -0.94
CA TRP A 132 -50.29 6.94 -0.27
C TRP A 132 -51.57 7.61 0.25
N GLN A 133 -51.46 8.82 0.80
CA GLN A 133 -52.64 9.58 1.24
C GLN A 133 -53.51 10.01 0.05
N LYS A 134 -52.89 10.42 -1.06
CA LYS A 134 -53.62 10.75 -2.30
C LYS A 134 -54.35 9.54 -2.87
N SER A 135 -53.73 8.36 -2.89
CA SER A 135 -54.38 7.15 -3.41
C SER A 135 -55.55 6.70 -2.54
N LYS A 136 -55.42 6.78 -1.20
CA LYS A 136 -56.53 6.54 -0.27
C LYS A 136 -57.69 7.50 -0.49
N LYS A 137 -57.40 8.80 -0.67
CA LYS A 137 -58.43 9.80 -0.93
C LYS A 137 -59.15 9.53 -2.26
N ALA A 138 -58.42 9.22 -3.32
CA ALA A 138 -59.01 8.91 -4.63
C ALA A 138 -59.93 7.68 -4.58
N ARG A 139 -59.49 6.58 -3.94
CA ARG A 139 -60.34 5.40 -3.75
C ARG A 139 -61.60 5.71 -2.97
N CYS A 140 -61.49 6.60 -1.99
CA CYS A 140 -62.64 6.99 -1.20
C CYS A 140 -63.66 7.81 -2.01
N GLU A 141 -63.19 8.74 -2.83
CA GLU A 141 -64.06 9.53 -3.71
C GLU A 141 -64.81 8.63 -4.70
N GLU A 142 -64.16 7.58 -5.20
CA GLU A 142 -64.78 6.55 -6.05
C GLU A 142 -65.86 5.75 -5.31
N GLU A 143 -65.57 5.25 -4.10
CA GLU A 143 -66.56 4.53 -3.28
C GLU A 143 -67.80 5.40 -2.96
N ILE A 144 -67.60 6.70 -2.72
CA ILE A 144 -68.70 7.65 -2.49
C ILE A 144 -69.53 7.86 -3.76
N ALA A 145 -68.88 7.95 -4.92
CA ALA A 145 -69.56 8.10 -6.20
C ALA A 145 -70.42 6.87 -6.53
N ASP A 146 -69.88 5.67 -6.32
CA ASP A 146 -70.58 4.40 -6.53
C ASP A 146 -71.76 4.23 -5.56
N TYR A 147 -71.55 4.54 -4.28
CA TYR A 147 -72.63 4.54 -3.29
C TYR A 147 -73.77 5.47 -3.72
N ARG A 148 -73.44 6.69 -4.16
CA ARG A 148 -74.43 7.65 -4.65
C ARG A 148 -75.19 7.11 -5.85
N ALA A 149 -74.51 6.46 -6.79
CA ALA A 149 -75.15 5.87 -7.97
C ALA A 149 -76.14 4.76 -7.58
N LEU A 150 -75.76 3.87 -6.65
CA LEU A 150 -76.61 2.77 -6.19
C LEU A 150 -77.83 3.26 -5.40
N VAL A 151 -77.66 4.29 -4.57
CA VAL A 151 -78.77 4.94 -3.85
C VAL A 151 -79.75 5.57 -4.83
N MET A 152 -79.27 6.24 -5.89
CA MET A 152 -80.14 6.81 -6.93
C MET A 152 -80.90 5.73 -7.72
N GLN A 153 -80.37 4.51 -7.78
CA GLN A 153 -81.04 3.34 -8.37
C GLN A 153 -82.05 2.67 -7.41
N GLY A 154 -82.21 3.20 -6.19
CA GLY A 154 -83.16 2.67 -5.19
C GLY A 154 -82.68 1.43 -4.44
N VAL A 155 -81.38 1.11 -4.53
CA VAL A 155 -80.79 -0.02 -3.81
C VAL A 155 -80.32 0.45 -2.43
N ASN A 156 -80.79 -0.20 -1.37
CA ASN A 156 -80.33 0.06 -0.01
C ASN A 156 -78.96 -0.60 0.22
N VAL A 157 -77.89 0.19 0.14
CA VAL A 157 -76.51 -0.24 0.43
C VAL A 157 -76.01 0.40 1.72
N ALA A 158 -75.07 -0.25 2.40
CA ALA A 158 -74.40 0.31 3.57
C ALA A 158 -73.52 1.51 3.18
N ALA A 159 -73.42 2.51 4.06
CA ALA A 159 -72.61 3.70 3.83
C ALA A 159 -71.10 3.34 3.71
N PRO A 160 -70.32 4.10 2.91
CA PRO A 160 -68.89 3.84 2.73
C PRO A 160 -68.13 3.95 4.06
N ARG A 161 -67.08 3.15 4.20
CA ARG A 161 -66.28 3.04 5.44
C ARG A 161 -65.22 4.14 5.59
N CYS A 162 -65.08 5.02 4.61
CA CYS A 162 -64.23 6.17 4.76
C CYS A 162 -64.84 7.16 5.76
N THR A 163 -64.27 7.22 6.96
CA THR A 163 -64.47 8.37 7.84
C THR A 163 -63.41 9.41 7.48
N GLN A 164 -63.83 10.67 7.30
CA GLN A 164 -62.94 11.82 7.06
C GLN A 164 -61.82 11.94 8.09
#